data_AF-A0A965Y3V4-F1
#
_entry.id   AF-A0A965Y3V4-F1
#
_cell.length_a   1.000
_cell.length_b   1.000
_cell.length_c   1.000
_cell.angle_alpha   90.00
_cell.angle_beta   90.00
_cell.angle_gamma   90.00
#
_symmetry.space_group_name_H-M   'P 1'
#
loop_
_entity.id
_entity.type
_entity.pdbx_description
1 polymer ?
#
loop_
_entity_poly.entity_id
_entity_poly.type
_entity_poly.pdbx_seq_one_letter_code
_entity_poly.pdbx_strand_id
1 'polypeptide(L)'
;MFPEFLQYHVAGAVNRFIDDLIASYASVFDSISDGILSFLLGVNSVLTFIPWWAYIIAVFLLSWYSSKKLIGSVVLAALPFLIGMFGLWAMALESLSVIITAVLLALAIGLPLGVLMAELRPVAAILRPILDGMQTMPSFVYLIPAMMLFGLGKVPAVLAALIYALPTVI
;
A
#
# COMPACT_ATOMS: atom_id res chain seq x y z
N MET A 1 25.69 3.53 33.82
CA MET A 1 24.31 3.78 33.33
C MET A 1 24.16 5.26 33.06
N PHE A 2 23.41 5.63 32.03
CA PHE A 2 23.16 7.04 31.70
C PHE A 2 22.13 7.64 32.69
N PRO A 3 22.30 8.87 33.19
CA PRO A 3 21.43 9.41 34.25
C PRO A 3 19.97 9.57 33.81
N GLU A 4 19.02 9.02 34.56
CA GLU A 4 17.59 9.02 34.20
C GLU A 4 16.98 10.42 34.09
N PHE A 5 17.44 11.38 34.89
CA PHE A 5 16.93 12.76 34.85
C PHE A 5 17.29 13.51 33.55
N LEU A 6 18.24 12.99 32.76
CA LEU A 6 18.57 13.51 31.43
C LEU A 6 17.88 12.72 30.31
N GLN A 7 17.15 11.65 30.63
CA GLN A 7 16.45 10.83 29.64
C GLN A 7 15.08 11.44 29.33
N TYR A 8 14.97 12.06 28.15
CA TYR A 8 13.70 12.54 27.64
C TYR A 8 13.04 11.50 26.73
N HIS A 9 11.85 11.04 27.09
CA HIS A 9 11.10 10.03 26.35
C HIS A 9 10.03 10.70 25.46
N VAL A 10 10.28 10.72 24.15
CA VAL A 10 9.39 11.35 23.16
C VAL A 10 8.07 10.58 23.00
N ALA A 11 8.07 9.27 23.28
CA ALA A 11 6.92 8.39 23.12
C ALA A 11 5.64 8.90 23.81
N GLY A 12 5.77 9.46 25.02
CA GLY A 12 4.61 9.99 25.74
C GLY A 12 3.95 11.19 25.06
N ALA A 13 4.73 12.04 24.39
CA ALA A 13 4.18 13.16 23.63
C ALA A 13 3.51 12.69 22.33
N VAL A 14 4.11 11.72 21.64
CA VAL A 14 3.56 11.14 20.40
C VAL A 14 2.25 10.42 20.66
N ASN A 15 2.18 9.61 21.73
CA ASN A 15 0.96 8.86 22.06
C ASN A 15 -0.20 9.81 22.36
N ARG A 16 0.01 10.84 23.21
CA ARG A 16 -1.01 11.85 23.49
C ARG A 16 -1.49 12.56 22.22
N PHE A 17 -0.57 12.91 21.33
CA PHE A 17 -0.92 13.53 20.05
C PHE A 17 -1.82 12.61 19.20
N ILE A 18 -1.51 11.32 19.11
CA ILE A 18 -2.35 10.36 18.38
C ILE A 18 -3.72 10.22 19.05
N ASP A 19 -3.78 10.12 20.38
CA ASP A 19 -5.04 10.00 21.12
C ASP A 19 -5.93 11.23 20.91
N ASP A 20 -5.36 12.44 20.98
CA ASP A 20 -6.07 13.71 20.74
C ASP A 20 -6.59 13.79 19.29
N LEU A 21 -5.79 13.30 18.34
CA LEU A 21 -6.14 13.26 16.92
C LEU A 21 -7.33 12.32 16.67
N ILE A 22 -7.32 11.13 17.27
CA ILE A 22 -8.44 10.17 17.18
C ILE A 22 -9.70 10.76 17.83
N ALA A 23 -9.58 11.32 19.04
CA ALA A 23 -10.71 11.89 19.76
C ALA A 23 -11.39 13.04 18.98
N SER A 24 -10.61 13.82 18.24
CA SER A 24 -11.12 14.98 17.51
C SER A 24 -11.58 14.68 16.07
N TYR A 25 -10.98 13.69 15.41
CA TYR A 25 -11.15 13.45 13.98
C TYR A 25 -11.54 12.02 13.58
N ALA A 26 -11.93 11.16 14.54
CA ALA A 26 -12.34 9.77 14.26
C ALA A 26 -13.27 9.64 13.05
N SER A 27 -14.35 10.43 12.99
CA SER A 27 -15.32 10.38 11.89
C SER A 27 -14.70 10.67 10.51
N VAL A 28 -13.67 11.52 10.44
CA VAL A 28 -12.95 11.81 9.19
C VAL A 28 -12.12 10.60 8.78
N PHE A 29 -11.40 9.99 9.72
CA PHE A 29 -10.60 8.79 9.45
C PHE A 29 -11.47 7.59 9.08
N ASP A 30 -12.62 7.42 9.72
CA ASP A 30 -13.61 6.39 9.37
C ASP A 30 -14.12 6.60 7.95
N SER A 31 -14.49 7.83 7.59
CA SER A 31 -14.97 8.16 6.24
C SER A 31 -13.92 7.89 5.16
N ILE A 32 -12.64 8.21 5.44
CA ILE A 32 -11.53 7.90 4.55
C ILE A 32 -11.32 6.39 4.45
N SER A 33 -11.38 5.68 5.58
CA SER A 33 -11.24 4.22 5.64
C SER A 33 -12.31 3.53 4.81
N ASP A 34 -13.56 3.95 4.96
CA ASP A 34 -14.70 3.42 4.20
C ASP A 34 -14.55 3.71 2.70
N GLY A 35 -14.05 4.89 2.34
CA GLY A 35 -13.74 5.24 0.94
C GLY A 35 -12.68 4.32 0.34
N ILE A 36 -11.55 4.12 1.04
CA ILE A 36 -10.47 3.23 0.60
C ILE A 36 -10.96 1.77 0.56
N LEU A 37 -11.72 1.34 1.56
CA LEU A 37 -12.27 -0.01 1.64
C LEU A 37 -13.24 -0.27 0.48
N SER A 38 -14.16 0.66 0.22
CA SER A 38 -15.10 0.57 -0.90
C SER A 38 -14.37 0.45 -2.23
N PHE A 39 -13.35 1.27 -2.45
CA PHE A 39 -12.52 1.20 -3.65
C PHE A 39 -11.78 -0.14 -3.78
N LEU A 40 -11.17 -0.62 -2.69
CA LEU A 40 -10.51 -1.92 -2.64
C LEU A 40 -11.49 -3.06 -2.94
N LEU A 41 -12.68 -3.04 -2.36
CA LEU A 41 -13.70 -4.06 -2.57
C LEU A 41 -14.22 -4.04 -4.00
N GLY A 42 -14.29 -2.85 -4.62
CA GLY A 42 -14.56 -2.70 -6.05
C GLY A 42 -13.50 -3.40 -6.90
N VAL A 43 -12.21 -3.13 -6.64
CA VAL A 43 -11.09 -3.81 -7.31
C VAL A 43 -11.15 -5.32 -7.10
N ASN A 44 -11.38 -5.76 -5.85
CA ASN A 44 -11.46 -7.18 -5.52
C ASN A 44 -12.63 -7.88 -6.23
N SER A 45 -13.77 -7.21 -6.36
CA SER A 45 -14.95 -7.73 -7.07
C SER A 45 -14.65 -7.94 -8.55
N VAL A 46 -13.95 -6.99 -9.18
CA VAL A 46 -13.52 -7.12 -10.59
C VAL A 46 -12.55 -8.28 -10.76
N LEU A 47 -11.58 -8.44 -9.86
CA LEU A 47 -10.62 -9.54 -9.93
C LEU A 47 -11.28 -10.90 -9.69
N THR A 48 -12.14 -11.00 -8.68
CA THR A 48 -12.84 -12.26 -8.36
C THR A 48 -13.87 -12.66 -9.42
N PHE A 49 -14.38 -11.71 -10.20
CA PHE A 49 -15.24 -11.98 -11.36
C PHE A 49 -14.50 -12.72 -12.49
N ILE A 50 -13.19 -12.50 -12.63
CA ILE A 50 -12.39 -13.14 -13.67
C ILE A 50 -12.13 -14.61 -13.27
N PRO A 51 -12.45 -15.59 -14.14
CA PRO A 51 -12.24 -16.99 -13.81
C PRO A 51 -10.74 -17.33 -13.76
N TRP A 52 -10.38 -18.29 -12.89
CA TRP A 52 -8.98 -18.65 -12.61
C TRP A 52 -8.15 -19.00 -13.85
N TRP A 53 -8.75 -19.68 -14.83
CA TRP A 53 -8.07 -20.07 -16.06
C TRP A 53 -7.68 -18.86 -16.91
N ALA A 54 -8.43 -17.76 -16.85
CA ALA A 54 -8.13 -16.56 -17.62
C ALA A 54 -6.84 -15.89 -17.12
N TYR A 55 -6.58 -15.91 -15.81
CA TYR A 55 -5.32 -15.43 -15.24
C TYR A 55 -4.11 -16.23 -15.74
N ILE A 56 -4.23 -17.56 -15.78
CA ILE A 56 -3.14 -18.43 -16.25
C ILE A 56 -2.85 -18.16 -17.73
N ILE A 57 -3.90 -18.07 -18.55
CA ILE A 57 -3.75 -17.74 -19.98
C ILE A 57 -3.13 -16.35 -20.13
N ALA A 58 -3.57 -15.35 -19.37
CA ALA A 58 -3.01 -14.01 -19.42
C ALA A 58 -1.51 -13.99 -19.08
N VAL A 59 -1.10 -14.67 -18.00
CA VAL A 59 0.31 -14.79 -17.61
C VAL A 59 1.13 -15.49 -18.70
N PHE A 60 0.59 -16.57 -19.27
CA PHE A 60 1.24 -17.29 -20.37
C PHE A 60 1.45 -16.38 -21.59
N LEU A 61 0.40 -15.68 -22.03
CA LEU A 61 0.45 -14.82 -23.22
C LEU A 61 1.39 -13.62 -23.02
N LEU A 62 1.34 -12.96 -21.86
CA LEU A 62 2.23 -11.84 -21.54
C LEU A 62 3.70 -12.28 -21.49
N SER A 63 3.97 -13.42 -20.84
CA SER A 63 5.31 -13.98 -20.75
C SER A 63 5.84 -14.38 -22.14
N TRP A 64 5.02 -15.08 -22.94
CA TRP A 64 5.38 -15.49 -24.28
C TRP A 64 5.61 -14.30 -25.20
N TYR A 65 4.77 -13.26 -25.09
CA TYR A 65 4.92 -12.05 -25.88
C TYR A 65 6.26 -11.35 -25.61
N SER A 66 6.65 -11.24 -24.34
CA SER A 66 7.88 -10.58 -23.91
C SER A 66 9.14 -11.42 -24.17
N SER A 67 9.11 -12.72 -23.87
CA SER A 67 10.31 -13.57 -23.90
C SER A 67 10.47 -14.38 -25.19
N LYS A 68 9.39 -14.63 -25.94
CA LYS A 68 9.34 -15.57 -27.10
C LYS A 68 9.86 -16.98 -26.79
N LYS A 69 9.91 -17.37 -25.51
CA LYS A 69 10.40 -18.68 -25.01
C LYS A 69 9.26 -19.50 -24.42
N LEU A 70 9.00 -20.69 -25.00
CA LEU A 70 7.78 -21.45 -24.70
C LEU A 70 7.86 -22.00 -23.28
N ILE A 71 8.98 -22.67 -22.98
CA ILE A 71 9.23 -23.31 -21.70
C ILE A 71 9.13 -22.31 -20.55
N GLY A 72 9.77 -21.14 -20.68
CA GLY A 72 9.70 -20.09 -19.66
C GLY A 72 8.27 -19.58 -19.42
N SER A 73 7.48 -19.46 -20.50
CA SER A 73 6.10 -18.99 -20.42
C SER A 73 5.18 -20.02 -19.75
N VAL A 74 5.35 -21.31 -20.06
CA VAL A 74 4.61 -22.41 -19.41
C VAL A 74 4.94 -22.45 -17.92
N VAL A 75 6.23 -22.37 -17.56
CA VAL A 75 6.67 -22.39 -16.16
C VAL A 75 6.07 -21.22 -15.37
N LEU A 76 6.07 -20.01 -15.94
CA LEU A 76 5.48 -18.85 -15.28
C LEU A 76 3.95 -18.98 -15.12
N ALA A 77 3.25 -19.49 -16.12
CA ALA A 77 1.80 -19.73 -16.02
C ALA A 77 1.44 -20.84 -15.03
N ALA A 78 2.35 -21.78 -14.77
CA ALA A 78 2.16 -22.82 -13.77
C ALA A 78 2.20 -22.25 -12.34
N LEU A 79 2.86 -21.11 -12.07
CA LEU A 79 2.96 -20.57 -10.71
C LEU A 79 1.59 -20.16 -10.12
N PRO A 80 0.73 -19.36 -10.80
CA PRO A 80 -0.64 -19.12 -10.33
C PRO A 80 -1.45 -20.40 -10.16
N PHE A 81 -1.24 -21.40 -11.03
CA PHE A 81 -1.90 -22.69 -10.90
C PHE A 81 -1.51 -23.41 -9.61
N LEU A 82 -0.22 -23.39 -9.24
CA LEU A 82 0.25 -23.95 -7.96
C LEU A 82 -0.42 -23.26 -6.76
N ILE A 83 -0.53 -21.93 -6.78
CA ILE A 83 -1.23 -21.16 -5.73
C ILE A 83 -2.68 -21.66 -5.58
N GLY A 84 -3.37 -21.85 -6.71
CA GLY A 84 -4.72 -22.41 -6.73
C GLY A 84 -4.81 -23.82 -6.17
N MET A 85 -3.86 -24.69 -6.51
CA MET A 85 -3.80 -26.07 -6.02
C MET A 85 -3.62 -26.17 -4.50
N PHE A 86 -2.92 -25.21 -3.87
CA PHE A 86 -2.80 -25.12 -2.42
C PHE A 86 -4.02 -24.47 -1.73
N GLY A 87 -5.07 -24.12 -2.47
CA GLY A 87 -6.26 -23.46 -1.92
C GLY A 87 -6.04 -21.99 -1.54
N LEU A 88 -4.92 -21.39 -1.96
CA LEU A 88 -4.54 -20.01 -1.60
C LEU A 88 -5.08 -18.96 -2.58
N TRP A 89 -5.95 -19.35 -3.52
CA TRP A 89 -6.43 -18.49 -4.59
C TRP A 89 -7.12 -17.21 -4.09
N ALA A 90 -8.03 -17.35 -3.12
CA ALA A 90 -8.75 -16.20 -2.55
C ALA A 90 -7.80 -15.22 -1.86
N MET A 91 -6.85 -15.72 -1.07
CA MET A 91 -5.83 -14.89 -0.40
C MET A 91 -4.88 -14.22 -1.38
N ALA A 92 -4.55 -14.89 -2.49
CA ALA A 92 -3.73 -14.32 -3.55
C ALA A 92 -4.44 -13.17 -4.27
N LEU A 93 -5.73 -13.34 -4.60
CA LEU A 93 -6.54 -12.26 -5.18
C LEU A 93 -6.75 -11.10 -4.21
N GLU A 94 -6.90 -11.37 -2.92
CA GLU A 94 -6.98 -10.33 -1.89
C GLU A 94 -5.68 -9.51 -1.81
N SER A 95 -4.52 -10.18 -1.78
CA SER A 95 -3.22 -9.52 -1.79
C SER A 95 -3.01 -8.71 -3.06
N LEU A 96 -3.40 -9.26 -4.22
CA LEU A 96 -3.35 -8.55 -5.49
C LEU A 96 -4.26 -7.33 -5.49
N SER A 97 -5.44 -7.43 -4.87
CA SER A 97 -6.39 -6.30 -4.74
C SER A 97 -5.78 -5.18 -3.92
N VAL A 98 -5.13 -5.49 -2.79
CA VAL A 98 -4.44 -4.50 -1.95
C VAL A 98 -3.35 -3.79 -2.75
N ILE A 99 -2.49 -4.54 -3.46
CA ILE A 99 -1.40 -3.95 -4.25
C ILE A 99 -1.94 -3.08 -5.39
N ILE A 100 -2.92 -3.56 -6.16
CA ILE A 100 -3.50 -2.77 -7.25
C ILE A 100 -4.16 -1.49 -6.73
N THR A 101 -4.92 -1.58 -5.64
CA THR A 101 -5.54 -0.43 -5.00
C THR A 101 -4.48 0.60 -4.57
N ALA A 102 -3.44 0.15 -3.87
CA ALA A 102 -2.35 1.01 -3.42
C ALA A 102 -1.61 1.68 -4.59
N VAL A 103 -1.32 0.94 -5.66
CA VAL A 103 -0.65 1.48 -6.86
C VAL A 103 -1.53 2.51 -7.55
N LEU A 104 -2.83 2.25 -7.73
CA LEU A 104 -3.74 3.21 -8.35
C LEU A 104 -3.85 4.50 -7.53
N LEU A 105 -3.94 4.40 -6.20
CA LEU A 105 -3.92 5.56 -5.31
C LEU A 105 -2.56 6.28 -5.35
N ALA A 106 -1.45 5.53 -5.38
CA ALA A 106 -0.11 6.09 -5.47
C ALA A 106 0.10 6.87 -6.77
N LEU A 107 -0.40 6.37 -7.90
CA LEU A 107 -0.37 7.10 -9.17
C LEU A 107 -1.28 8.32 -9.15
N ALA A 108 -2.50 8.18 -8.63
CA ALA A 108 -3.47 9.27 -8.56
C ALA A 108 -2.99 10.45 -7.69
N ILE A 109 -2.25 10.16 -6.61
CA ILE A 109 -1.73 11.17 -5.68
C ILE A 109 -0.31 11.60 -6.06
N GLY A 110 0.55 10.63 -6.37
CA GLY A 110 1.97 10.83 -6.63
C GLY A 110 2.24 11.57 -7.93
N LEU A 111 1.50 11.32 -9.02
CA LEU A 111 1.72 12.05 -10.27
C LEU A 111 1.44 13.55 -10.13
N PRO A 112 0.29 14.00 -9.58
CA PRO A 112 0.07 15.43 -9.34
C PRO A 112 1.10 16.05 -8.39
N LEU A 113 1.45 15.37 -7.30
CA LEU A 113 2.44 15.87 -6.35
C LEU A 113 3.83 15.97 -6.97
N GLY A 114 4.25 14.99 -7.79
CA GLY A 114 5.53 15.01 -8.48
C GLY A 114 5.62 16.13 -9.51
N VAL A 115 4.54 16.39 -10.26
CA VAL A 115 4.46 17.55 -11.16
C VAL A 115 4.57 18.87 -10.38
N LEU A 116 3.80 19.03 -9.29
CA LEU A 116 3.87 20.21 -8.43
C LEU A 116 5.27 20.40 -7.82
N MET A 117 5.92 19.30 -7.43
CA MET A 117 7.28 19.32 -6.89
C MET A 117 8.31 19.78 -7.94
N ALA A 118 8.12 19.39 -9.20
CA ALA A 118 8.99 19.79 -10.31
C ALA A 118 8.84 21.29 -10.65
N GLU A 119 7.65 21.86 -10.50
CA GLU A 119 7.39 23.27 -10.82
C GLU A 119 7.69 24.22 -9.66
N LEU A 120 7.40 23.84 -8.42
CA LEU A 120 7.42 24.74 -7.27
C LEU A 120 8.53 24.36 -6.28
N ARG A 121 9.60 25.18 -6.27
CA ARG A 121 10.71 25.07 -5.29
C ARG A 121 10.27 24.97 -3.81
N PRO A 122 9.29 25.74 -3.29
CA PRO A 122 8.86 25.60 -1.90
C PRO A 122 8.15 24.26 -1.64
N VAL A 123 7.39 23.75 -2.60
CA VAL A 123 6.73 22.43 -2.49
C VAL A 123 7.79 21.34 -2.43
N ALA A 124 8.81 21.40 -3.29
CA ALA A 124 9.94 20.49 -3.24
C ALA A 124 10.71 20.52 -1.91
N ALA A 125 10.92 21.70 -1.33
CA ALA A 125 11.61 21.83 -0.05
C ALA A 125 10.85 21.15 1.10
N ILE A 126 9.51 21.17 1.05
CA ILE A 126 8.64 20.56 2.08
C ILE A 126 8.47 19.05 1.86
N LEU A 127 8.24 18.62 0.61
CA LEU A 127 7.94 17.22 0.31
C LEU A 127 9.17 16.30 0.42
N ARG A 128 10.36 16.75 0.03
CA ARG A 128 11.59 15.94 0.11
C ARG A 128 11.82 15.25 1.46
N PRO A 129 11.83 15.96 2.61
CA PRO A 129 12.03 15.30 3.90
C PRO A 129 10.90 14.33 4.27
N ILE A 130 9.67 14.57 3.81
CA ILE A 130 8.55 13.65 4.03
C ILE A 130 8.79 12.36 3.25
N LEU A 131 9.16 12.47 1.97
CA LEU A 131 9.47 11.33 1.10
C LEU A 131 10.68 10.55 1.62
N ASP A 132 11.72 11.24 2.08
CA ASP A 132 12.89 10.63 2.73
C ASP A 132 12.46 9.84 3.98
N GLY A 133 11.56 10.41 4.79
CA GLY A 133 10.97 9.72 5.93
C GLY A 133 10.19 8.46 5.52
N MET A 134 9.36 8.55 4.49
CA MET A 134 8.56 7.43 3.98
C MET A 134 9.44 6.28 3.44
N GLN A 135 10.59 6.60 2.82
CA GLN A 135 11.52 5.61 2.29
C GLN A 135 12.40 4.94 3.36
N THR A 136 12.67 5.63 4.46
CA THR A 136 13.65 5.17 5.46
C THR A 136 13.02 4.62 6.73
N MET A 137 11.76 4.98 7.04
CA MET A 137 11.08 4.46 8.21
C MET A 137 10.66 2.99 8.01
N PRO A 138 10.98 2.08 8.96
CA PRO A 138 10.52 0.70 8.90
C PRO A 138 8.99 0.62 8.94
N SER A 139 8.41 -0.30 8.16
CA SER A 139 6.96 -0.40 8.01
C SER A 139 6.19 -0.56 9.32
N PHE A 140 6.76 -1.31 10.28
CA PHE A 140 6.13 -1.52 11.59
C PHE A 140 5.92 -0.22 12.39
N VAL A 141 6.76 0.80 12.19
CA VAL A 141 6.69 2.06 12.94
C VAL A 141 5.41 2.83 12.59
N TYR A 142 5.06 2.92 11.31
CA TYR A 142 3.85 3.62 10.88
C TYR A 142 2.61 2.73 10.81
N LEU A 143 2.77 1.39 10.78
CA LEU A 143 1.63 0.46 10.74
C LEU A 143 0.80 0.52 12.04
N ILE A 144 1.44 0.64 13.20
CA ILE A 144 0.76 0.74 14.50
C ILE A 144 -0.19 1.95 14.54
N PRO A 145 0.26 3.20 14.32
CA PRO A 145 -0.62 4.34 14.33
C PRO A 145 -1.65 4.30 13.19
N ALA A 146 -1.31 3.74 12.02
CA ALA A 146 -2.28 3.55 10.95
C ALA A 146 -3.43 2.62 11.37
N MET A 147 -3.15 1.53 12.10
CA MET A 147 -4.20 0.65 12.63
C MET A 147 -5.03 1.34 13.73
N MET A 148 -4.42 2.24 14.52
CA MET A 148 -5.16 3.01 15.53
C MET A 148 -6.11 4.03 14.90
N LEU A 149 -5.69 4.66 13.79
CA LEU A 149 -6.46 5.71 13.11
C LEU A 149 -7.51 5.14 12.15
N PHE A 150 -7.17 4.10 11.38
CA PHE A 150 -8.00 3.56 10.29
C PHE A 150 -8.58 2.18 10.60
N GLY A 151 -8.45 1.72 11.85
CA GLY A 151 -8.92 0.42 12.30
C GLY A 151 -8.06 -0.76 11.84
N LEU A 152 -8.48 -1.97 12.20
CA LEU A 152 -7.83 -3.21 11.79
C LEU A 152 -8.41 -3.73 10.46
N GLY A 153 -7.57 -4.31 9.61
CA GLY A 153 -8.01 -5.00 8.40
C GLY A 153 -7.25 -4.59 7.15
N LYS A 154 -7.97 -4.46 6.03
CA LYS A 154 -7.38 -4.29 4.69
C LYS A 154 -6.87 -2.86 4.44
N VAL A 155 -7.50 -1.85 5.04
CA VAL A 155 -7.17 -0.43 4.83
C VAL A 155 -5.74 -0.08 5.27
N PRO A 156 -5.28 -0.44 6.49
CA PRO A 156 -3.88 -0.21 6.87
C PRO A 156 -2.87 -0.88 5.94
N ALA A 157 -3.20 -2.06 5.37
CA ALA A 157 -2.33 -2.73 4.41
C ALA A 157 -2.20 -1.94 3.10
N VAL A 158 -3.31 -1.36 2.61
CA VAL A 158 -3.29 -0.45 1.46
C VAL A 158 -2.46 0.79 1.78
N LEU A 159 -2.66 1.40 2.95
CA LEU A 159 -1.91 2.60 3.37
C LEU A 159 -0.41 2.32 3.49
N ALA A 160 -0.03 1.16 4.03
CA ALA A 160 1.38 0.77 4.12
C ALA A 160 2.00 0.61 2.73
N ALA A 161 1.32 -0.07 1.81
CA ALA A 161 1.77 -0.22 0.44
C ALA A 161 1.81 1.14 -0.30
N LEU A 162 0.86 2.03 -0.04
CA LEU A 162 0.81 3.39 -0.59
C LEU A 162 1.99 4.23 -0.11
N ILE A 163 2.28 4.22 1.20
CA ILE A 163 3.42 4.94 1.79
C ILE A 163 4.73 4.45 1.19
N TYR A 164 4.86 3.14 0.98
CA TYR A 164 6.04 2.55 0.35
C TYR A 164 6.17 2.92 -1.15
N ALA A 165 5.06 2.97 -1.88
CA ALA A 165 5.08 3.18 -3.33
C ALA A 165 5.19 4.68 -3.73
N LEU A 166 4.59 5.59 -2.96
CA LEU A 166 4.52 7.02 -3.27
C LEU A 166 5.88 7.66 -3.60
N PRO A 167 6.95 7.43 -2.80
CA PRO A 167 8.25 8.05 -3.07
C PRO A 167 8.95 7.54 -4.34
N THR A 168 8.51 6.41 -4.90
CA THR A 168 9.03 5.91 -6.19
C THR A 168 8.29 6.52 -7.38
N VAL A 169 7.05 6.97 -7.17
CA VAL A 169 6.21 7.59 -8.20
C VAL A 169 6.55 9.07 -8.39
N ILE A 170 6.88 9.76 -7.29
CA ILE A 170 7.25 11.19 -7.24
C ILE A 170 8.73 11.37 -7.59
#